data_AF-A0A3C1Z3Z0-F1
#
_entry.id   AF-A0A3C1Z3Z0-F1
#
_cell.length_a   1.000
_cell.length_b   1.000
_cell.length_c   1.000
_cell.angle_alpha   90.00
_cell.angle_beta   90.00
_cell.angle_gamma   90.00
#
_symmetry.space_group_name_H-M   'P 1'
#
loop_
_entity.id
_entity.type
_entity.pdbx_description
1 polymer ?
#
loop_
_entity_poly.entity_id
_entity_poly.type
_entity_poly.pdbx_seq_one_letter_code
_entity_poly.pdbx_strand_id
1 'polypeptide(L)'
;LAAKNAILIVEFAREGYNRGMSLFDATLLACRQRLRPIIMTSLAFGLGVLPLAIARGAGSGSQNSVGTGVLGGMITATFLAVFLIPVFYVVVTRLFRVKPLQATSELPEAKQ
;
A
#
# COMPACT_ATOMS: atom_id res chain seq x y z
N LEU A 1 -6.82 7.60 3.69
CA LEU A 1 -5.68 6.78 4.18
C LEU A 1 -5.30 5.70 3.16
N ALA A 2 -6.19 4.76 2.83
CA ALA A 2 -5.92 3.66 1.89
C ALA A 2 -5.41 4.11 0.50
N ALA A 3 -6.08 5.08 -0.15
CA ALA A 3 -5.69 5.55 -1.49
C ALA A 3 -4.27 6.16 -1.52
N LYS A 4 -3.91 6.96 -0.52
CA LYS A 4 -2.56 7.56 -0.41
C LYS A 4 -1.48 6.48 -0.25
N ASN A 5 -1.74 5.47 0.57
CA ASN A 5 -0.82 4.34 0.75
C ASN A 5 -0.68 3.52 -0.54
N ALA A 6 -1.77 3.33 -1.30
CA ALA A 6 -1.76 2.61 -2.57
C ALA A 6 -0.97 3.32 -3.68
N ILE A 7 -1.22 4.63 -3.85
CA ILE A 7 -0.51 5.46 -4.84
C ILE A 7 1.00 5.39 -4.59
N LEU A 8 1.43 5.53 -3.33
CA LEU A 8 2.84 5.48 -2.97
C LEU A 8 3.48 4.11 -3.28
N ILE A 9 2.80 3.00 -3.02
CA ILE A 9 3.34 1.67 -3.36
C ILE A 9 3.54 1.55 -4.87
N VAL A 10 2.54 1.95 -5.67
CA VAL A 10 2.59 1.89 -7.13
C VAL A 10 3.67 2.81 -7.70
N GLU A 11 3.79 4.02 -7.15
CA GLU A 11 4.77 5.01 -7.58
C GLU A 11 6.20 4.54 -7.35
N PHE A 12 6.52 4.08 -6.13
CA PHE A 12 7.84 3.55 -5.81
C PHE A 12 8.17 2.27 -6.59
N ALA A 13 7.17 1.40 -6.82
CA ALA A 13 7.36 0.20 -7.63
C ALA A 13 7.64 0.54 -9.10
N ARG A 14 6.90 1.52 -9.66
CA ARG A 14 7.14 2.02 -11.03
C ARG A 14 8.51 2.67 -11.15
N GLU A 15 8.92 3.45 -10.16
CA GLU A 15 10.23 4.07 -10.14
C GLU A 15 11.36 3.03 -10.09
N GLY A 16 11.25 2.02 -9.23
CA GLY A 16 12.20 0.90 -9.16
C GLY A 16 12.28 0.11 -10.48
N TYR A 17 11.13 -0.16 -11.09
CA TYR A 17 11.06 -0.86 -12.38
C TYR A 17 11.70 -0.05 -13.51
N ASN A 18 11.48 1.26 -13.55
CA ASN A 18 12.14 2.16 -14.52
C ASN A 18 13.66 2.29 -14.29
N ARG A 19 14.14 2.09 -13.06
CA ARG A 19 15.57 2.05 -12.72
C ARG A 19 16.23 0.70 -13.07
N GLY A 20 15.51 -0.20 -13.75
CA GLY A 20 16.05 -1.48 -14.23
C GLY A 20 15.88 -2.65 -13.26
N MET A 21 15.19 -2.48 -12.12
CA MET A 21 14.86 -3.61 -11.24
C MET A 21 13.82 -4.52 -11.89
N SER A 22 13.83 -5.81 -11.53
CA SER A 22 12.75 -6.71 -11.92
C SER A 22 11.41 -6.21 -11.35
N LEU A 23 10.31 -6.43 -12.08
CA LEU A 23 8.98 -5.99 -11.66
C LEU A 23 8.62 -6.50 -10.25
N PHE A 24 9.05 -7.72 -9.92
CA PHE A 24 8.79 -8.33 -8.63
C PHE A 24 9.62 -7.67 -7.52
N ASP A 25 10.91 -7.46 -7.75
CA ASP A 25 11.81 -6.85 -6.76
C ASP A 25 11.44 -5.39 -6.48
N ALA A 26 11.11 -4.63 -7.52
CA ALA A 26 10.66 -3.24 -7.39
C ALA A 26 9.36 -3.15 -6.56
N THR A 27 8.41 -4.05 -6.82
CA THR A 27 7.15 -4.12 -6.07
C THR A 27 7.38 -4.51 -4.61
N LEU A 28 8.25 -5.49 -4.35
CA LEU A 28 8.55 -5.96 -2.99
C LEU A 28 9.26 -4.87 -2.18
N LEU A 29 10.21 -4.16 -2.79
CA LEU A 29 10.91 -3.03 -2.16
C LEU A 29 9.93 -1.92 -1.78
N ALA A 30 9.05 -1.53 -2.71
CA ALA A 30 8.03 -0.51 -2.47
C ALA A 30 7.07 -0.91 -1.34
N CYS A 31 6.64 -2.18 -1.31
CA CYS A 31 5.79 -2.70 -0.24
C CYS A 31 6.48 -2.64 1.13
N ARG A 32 7.76 -3.04 1.21
CA ARG A 32 8.53 -3.00 2.47
C ARG A 32 8.65 -1.58 3.04
N GLN A 33 8.87 -0.58 2.18
CA GLN A 33 8.97 0.82 2.62
C GLN A 33 7.65 1.34 3.22
N ARG A 34 6.51 0.84 2.75
CA ARG A 34 5.18 1.32 3.16
C ARG A 34 4.51 0.46 4.22
N LEU A 35 5.00 -0.75 4.46
CA LEU A 35 4.45 -1.66 5.48
C LEU A 35 4.47 -1.01 6.88
N ARG A 36 5.58 -0.38 7.27
CA ARG A 36 5.69 0.33 8.56
C ARG A 36 4.63 1.46 8.69
N PRO A 37 4.52 2.41 7.74
CA PRO A 37 3.44 3.41 7.75
C PRO A 37 2.01 2.84 7.74
N ILE A 38 1.74 1.78 6.97
CA ILE A 38 0.40 1.15 6.91
C ILE A 38 0.02 0.59 8.28
N ILE A 39 0.94 -0.15 8.91
CA ILE A 39 0.72 -0.71 10.24
C ILE A 39 0.57 0.41 11.28
N MET A 40 1.40 1.45 11.22
CA MET A 40 1.31 2.59 12.15
C MET A 40 -0.06 3.26 12.10
N THR A 41 -0.57 3.55 10.90
CA THR A 41 -1.85 4.25 10.74
C THR A 41 -3.05 3.38 11.11
N SER A 42 -3.03 2.10 10.74
CA SER A 42 -4.10 1.16 11.09
C SER A 42 -4.17 0.91 12.60
N LEU A 43 -3.02 0.79 13.28
CA LEU A 43 -2.96 0.66 14.74
C LEU A 43 -3.38 1.95 15.45
N ALA A 44 -2.86 3.11 15.04
CA ALA A 44 -3.19 4.39 15.67
C ALA A 44 -4.69 4.68 15.59
N PHE A 45 -5.29 4.46 14.42
CA PHE A 45 -6.72 4.64 14.28
C PHE A 45 -7.51 3.55 15.00
N GLY A 46 -7.13 2.27 14.88
CA GLY A 46 -7.81 1.16 15.57
C GLY A 46 -7.88 1.35 17.09
N LEU A 47 -6.76 1.75 17.71
CA LEU A 47 -6.72 2.10 19.12
C LEU A 47 -7.53 3.36 19.44
N GLY A 48 -7.60 4.32 18.52
CA GLY A 48 -8.42 5.54 18.67
C GLY A 48 -9.93 5.28 18.62
N VAL A 49 -10.39 4.29 17.86
CA VAL A 49 -11.83 3.89 17.81
C VAL A 49 -12.21 2.86 18.86
N LEU A 50 -11.23 2.23 19.51
CA LEU A 50 -11.45 1.21 20.53
C LEU A 50 -12.34 1.69 21.69
N PRO A 51 -12.18 2.91 22.25
CA PRO A 51 -13.07 3.42 23.29
C PRO A 51 -14.52 3.58 22.82
N LEU A 52 -14.73 3.96 21.55
CA LEU A 52 -16.06 4.07 20.97
C LEU A 52 -16.74 2.70 20.81
N ALA A 53 -15.96 1.65 20.55
CA ALA A 53 -16.48 0.28 20.40
C ALA A 53 -16.88 -0.38 21.73
N ILE A 54 -16.31 0.09 22.85
CA ILE A 54 -16.57 -0.44 24.21
C ILE A 54 -17.36 0.53 25.09
N ALA A 55 -17.88 1.63 24.51
CA ALA A 55 -18.56 2.67 25.25
C ALA A 55 -19.81 2.14 25.96
N ARG A 56 -20.04 2.59 27.19
CA ARG A 56 -21.21 2.26 28.03
C ARG A 56 -21.86 3.53 28.53
N GLY A 57 -23.19 3.55 28.61
CA GLY A 57 -23.97 4.72 29.03
C GLY A 57 -24.85 5.30 27.91
N ALA A 58 -25.28 6.56 28.08
CA ALA A 58 -26.13 7.24 27.12
C ALA A 58 -25.43 7.35 25.74
N GLY A 59 -26.14 6.98 24.67
CA GLY A 59 -25.58 7.00 23.31
C GLY A 59 -24.58 5.89 23.00
N SER A 60 -24.42 4.89 23.88
CA SER A 60 -23.53 3.73 23.64
C SER A 60 -23.96 2.88 22.45
N GLY A 61 -25.26 2.76 22.16
CA GLY A 61 -25.74 2.03 20.98
C GLY A 61 -25.18 2.59 19.66
N SER A 62 -25.19 3.91 19.50
CA SER A 62 -24.65 4.58 18.32
C SER A 62 -23.12 4.50 18.26
N GLN A 63 -22.45 4.70 19.40
CA GLN A 63 -20.99 4.65 19.48
C GLN A 63 -20.45 3.24 19.18
N ASN A 64 -21.04 2.21 19.78
CA ASN A 64 -20.61 0.82 19.58
C ASN A 64 -20.88 0.36 18.14
N SER A 65 -22.00 0.79 17.54
CA SER A 65 -22.33 0.47 16.14
C SER A 65 -21.29 1.06 15.18
N VAL A 66 -20.95 2.35 15.35
CA VAL A 66 -19.92 3.01 14.53
C VAL A 66 -18.54 2.42 14.82
N GLY A 67 -18.18 2.26 16.09
CA GLY A 67 -16.89 1.75 16.54
C GLY A 67 -16.61 0.35 15.99
N THR A 68 -17.57 -0.57 16.10
CA THR A 68 -17.42 -1.95 15.61
C THR A 68 -17.33 -2.00 14.08
N GLY A 69 -18.19 -1.25 13.37
CA GLY A 69 -18.16 -1.22 11.91
C GLY A 69 -16.85 -0.64 11.37
N VAL A 70 -16.35 0.41 12.00
CA VAL A 70 -15.11 1.08 11.60
C VAL A 70 -13.87 0.22 11.94
N LEU A 71 -13.83 -0.45 13.10
CA LEU A 71 -12.75 -1.38 13.47
C LEU A 71 -12.68 -2.56 12.51
N GLY A 72 -13.81 -3.21 12.23
CA GLY A 72 -13.87 -4.33 11.28
C GLY A 72 -13.50 -3.89 9.85
N GLY A 73 -14.00 -2.73 9.42
CA GLY A 73 -13.65 -2.13 8.13
C GLY A 73 -12.16 -1.83 8.01
N MET A 74 -11.54 -1.29 9.06
CA MET A 74 -10.10 -1.00 9.09
C MET A 74 -9.26 -2.27 8.94
N ILE A 75 -9.56 -3.32 9.69
CA ILE A 75 -8.81 -4.58 9.65
C ILE A 75 -8.92 -5.18 8.25
N THR A 76 -10.14 -5.28 7.73
CA THR A 76 -10.41 -5.85 6.41
C THR A 76 -9.75 -5.04 5.31
N ALA A 77 -9.87 -3.70 5.34
CA ALA A 77 -9.27 -2.82 4.35
C ALA A 77 -7.75 -2.83 4.40
N THR A 78 -7.15 -2.94 5.59
CA THR A 78 -5.70 -3.03 5.74
C THR A 78 -5.18 -4.34 5.15
N PHE A 79 -5.84 -5.45 5.45
CA PHE A 79 -5.48 -6.76 4.91
C PHE A 79 -5.61 -6.77 3.38
N LEU A 80 -6.77 -6.36 2.85
CA LEU A 80 -6.96 -6.25 1.41
C LEU A 80 -5.95 -5.31 0.76
N ALA A 81 -5.68 -4.14 1.33
CA ALA A 81 -4.71 -3.21 0.76
C ALA A 81 -3.31 -3.83 0.65
N VAL A 82 -2.81 -4.47 1.72
CA VAL A 82 -1.46 -5.05 1.75
C VAL A 82 -1.26 -6.12 0.69
N PHE A 83 -2.27 -6.97 0.43
CA PHE A 83 -2.16 -8.05 -0.55
C PHE A 83 -2.62 -7.64 -1.95
N LEU A 84 -3.74 -6.95 -2.05
CA LEU A 84 -4.39 -6.66 -3.32
C LEU A 84 -3.60 -5.63 -4.11
N ILE A 85 -3.05 -4.59 -3.48
CA ILE A 85 -2.31 -3.52 -4.16
C ILE A 85 -1.09 -4.05 -4.95
N PRO A 86 -0.14 -4.81 -4.35
CA PRO A 86 1.01 -5.33 -5.10
C PRO A 86 0.61 -6.32 -6.19
N VAL A 87 -0.37 -7.19 -5.91
CA VAL A 87 -0.88 -8.15 -6.90
C VAL A 87 -1.49 -7.40 -8.08
N PHE A 88 -2.34 -6.41 -7.81
CA PHE A 88 -2.99 -5.62 -8.86
C PHE A 88 -1.94 -4.89 -9.70
N TYR A 89 -0.93 -4.30 -9.08
CA TYR A 89 0.17 -3.65 -9.78
C TYR A 89 0.92 -4.63 -10.72
N VAL A 90 1.32 -5.80 -10.24
CA VAL A 90 2.03 -6.80 -11.06
C VAL A 90 1.15 -7.34 -12.18
N VAL A 91 -0.11 -7.66 -11.89
CA VAL A 91 -1.06 -8.21 -12.88
C VAL A 91 -1.35 -7.19 -13.98
N VAL A 92 -1.67 -5.95 -13.62
CA VAL A 92 -1.92 -4.87 -14.59
C VAL A 92 -0.67 -4.60 -15.42
N THR A 93 0.50 -4.49 -14.79
CA THR A 93 1.75 -4.21 -15.51
C THR A 93 2.11 -5.33 -16.50
N ARG A 94 1.87 -6.60 -16.14
CA ARG A 94 2.04 -7.76 -17.03
C ARG A 94 1.00 -7.78 -18.15
N LEU A 95 -0.27 -7.53 -17.84
CA LEU A 95 -1.37 -7.56 -18.80
C LEU A 95 -1.20 -6.51 -19.91
N PHE A 96 -0.80 -5.29 -19.53
CA PHE A 96 -0.57 -4.20 -20.48
C PHE A 96 0.83 -4.19 -21.10
N ARG A 97 1.67 -5.21 -20.82
CA ARG A 97 3.05 -5.34 -21.31
C ARG A 97 3.84 -4.03 -21.17
N VAL A 98 3.70 -3.36 -20.03
CA VAL A 98 4.35 -2.08 -19.79
C VAL A 98 5.86 -2.30 -19.78
N LYS A 99 6.53 -1.81 -20.83
CA LYS A 99 7.98 -1.86 -20.93
C LYS A 99 8.58 -0.84 -19.95
N PRO A 100 9.68 -1.17 -19.26
CA PRO A 100 10.41 -0.17 -18.51
C PRO A 100 10.91 0.89 -19.50
N LEU A 101 10.77 2.16 -19.13
CA LEU A 101 11.38 3.27 -19.87
C LEU A 101 12.90 3.08 -19.75
N GLN A 102 13.52 2.49 -20.75
CA GLN A 102 14.95 2.20 -20.77
C GLN A 102 15.74 3.46 -20.37
N ALA A 103 16.68 3.29 -19.43
CA ALA A 103 17.82 4.17 -19.32
C ALA A 103 18.64 4.02 -20.62
N THR A 104 18.29 4.78 -21.64
CA THR A 104 19.17 5.01 -22.78
C THR A 104 20.37 5.81 -22.28
N SER A 105 21.41 5.10 -21.86
CA SER A 105 22.80 5.39 -22.21
C SER A 105 23.72 4.32 -21.62
N GLU A 106 23.84 3.23 -22.37
CA GLU A 106 25.19 2.76 -22.68
C GLU A 106 25.93 3.98 -23.26
N LEU A 107 26.91 4.51 -22.54
CA LEU A 107 27.98 5.25 -23.20
C LEU A 107 28.86 4.19 -23.88
N PRO A 108 29.06 4.23 -25.21
CA PRO A 108 29.90 3.28 -25.90
C PRO A 108 31.33 3.36 -25.35
N GLU A 109 32.01 2.22 -25.30
CA GLU A 109 33.45 2.13 -25.11
C GLU A 109 34.18 3.18 -25.97
N ALA A 110 34.80 4.18 -25.33
CA ALA A 110 35.89 4.91 -25.94
C ALA A 110 37.16 4.09 -25.69
N LYS A 111 37.36 3.08 -26.57
CA LYS A 111 38.65 2.45 -26.79
C LYS A 111 39.51 3.45 -27.57
N GLN A 112 40.49 4.08 -26.94
CA GLN A 112 41.73 4.59 -27.56
C GLN A 112 42.77 4.86 -26.49
#